data_AF-A0A951C7X9-F1
#
_entry.id   AF-A0A951C7X9-F1
#
_cell.length_a   1.000
_cell.length_b   1.000
_cell.length_c   1.000
_cell.angle_alpha   90.00
_cell.angle_beta   90.00
_cell.angle_gamma   90.00
#
_symmetry.space_group_name_H-M   'P 1'
#
loop_
_entity.id
_entity.type
_entity.pdbx_description
1 polymer ?
#
loop_
_entity_poly.entity_id
_entity_poly.type
_entity_poly.pdbx_seq_one_letter_code
_entity_poly.pdbx_strand_id
1 'polypeptide(L)'
;ARCAAAVEISLLMQRRNASLLQHGETPDIEGPMTKLFSSEALVRHAEDVVELMGPDGLRSYLDPTAPGGGRVEHYLRFSPGTTTYAGTSEIQRTIIAQRGLGLPR
;
A
#
# COMPACT_ATOMS: atom_id res chain seq x y z
N ALA A 1 1.82 9.38 13.84
CA ALA A 1 1.88 8.05 14.49
C ALA A 1 1.30 6.94 13.62
N ARG A 2 0.01 6.98 13.24
CA ARG A 2 -0.63 5.89 12.45
C ARG A 2 0.02 5.60 11.09
N CYS A 3 0.29 6.63 10.28
CA CYS A 3 0.95 6.46 8.98
C CYS A 3 2.33 5.79 9.10
N ALA A 4 3.17 6.25 10.03
CA ALA A 4 4.47 5.64 10.29
C ALA A 4 4.35 4.17 10.72
N ALA A 5 3.38 3.84 11.59
CA ALA A 5 3.14 2.46 11.99
C ALA A 5 2.69 1.57 10.82
N ALA A 6 1.82 2.07 9.93
CA ALA A 6 1.40 1.33 8.75
C ALA A 6 2.56 1.08 7.78
N VAL A 7 3.44 2.07 7.58
CA VAL A 7 4.66 1.91 6.77
C VAL A 7 5.56 0.82 7.36
N GLU A 8 5.78 0.83 8.68
CA GLU A 8 6.59 -0.18 9.35
C GLU A 8 5.96 -1.58 9.23
N ILE A 9 4.65 -1.71 9.41
CA ILE A 9 3.94 -2.98 9.22
C ILE A 9 4.11 -3.48 7.78
N SER A 10 3.90 -2.62 6.79
CA SER A 10 4.10 -2.97 5.37
C SER A 10 5.53 -3.44 5.10
N LEU A 11 6.54 -2.77 5.66
CA LEU A 11 7.94 -3.15 5.52
C LEU A 11 8.23 -4.52 6.16
N LEU A 12 7.71 -4.78 7.35
CA LEU A 12 7.89 -6.05 8.04
C LEU A 12 7.21 -7.20 7.31
N MET A 13 6.01 -6.97 6.75
CA MET A 13 5.32 -7.96 5.90
C MET A 13 6.13 -8.28 4.64
N GLN A 14 6.69 -7.26 3.97
CA GLN A 14 7.56 -7.45 2.81
C GLN A 14 8.84 -8.23 3.16
N ARG A 15 9.48 -7.90 4.28
CA ARG A 15 10.66 -8.62 4.78
C ARG A 15 10.33 -10.08 5.11
N ARG A 16 9.16 -10.36 5.67
CA ARG A 16 8.69 -11.73 5.90
C ARG A 16 8.55 -12.49 4.58
N ASN A 17 7.93 -11.90 3.56
CA ASN A 17 7.81 -12.55 2.25
C ASN A 17 9.19 -12.84 1.64
N ALA A 18 10.13 -11.90 1.73
CA ALA A 18 11.49 -12.10 1.28
C ALA A 18 12.19 -13.23 2.06
N SER A 19 12.01 -13.28 3.38
CA SER A 19 12.54 -14.35 4.22
C SER A 19 11.99 -15.72 3.84
N LEU A 20 10.69 -15.86 3.58
CA LEU A 20 10.08 -17.12 3.12
C LEU A 20 10.74 -17.60 1.82
N LEU A 21 10.87 -16.72 0.84
CA LEU A 21 11.54 -17.02 -0.43
C LEU A 21 13.00 -17.46 -0.23
N GLN A 22 13.73 -16.82 0.68
CA GLN A 22 15.11 -17.22 0.99
C GLN A 22 15.22 -18.61 1.61
N HIS A 23 14.18 -19.10 2.29
CA HIS A 23 14.12 -20.44 2.87
C HIS A 23 13.49 -21.48 1.91
N GLY A 24 13.24 -21.10 0.65
CA GLY A 24 12.63 -21.98 -0.36
C GLY A 24 11.11 -22.14 -0.21
N GLU A 25 10.47 -21.31 0.61
CA GLU A 25 9.02 -21.27 0.77
C GLU A 25 8.41 -20.23 -0.18
N THR A 26 7.24 -20.53 -0.75
CA THR A 26 6.50 -19.58 -1.58
C THR A 26 5.49 -18.82 -0.72
N PRO A 27 5.49 -17.47 -0.70
CA PRO A 27 4.56 -16.67 0.09
C PRO A 27 3.16 -16.60 -0.58
N ASP A 28 2.48 -17.74 -0.64
CA ASP A 28 1.23 -17.94 -1.39
C ASP A 28 0.07 -17.10 -0.86
N ILE A 29 0.02 -16.88 0.46
CA ILE A 29 -1.03 -16.06 1.12
C ILE A 29 -0.45 -14.75 1.64
N GLU A 30 0.81 -14.76 2.07
CA GLU A 30 1.51 -13.62 2.63
C GLU A 30 1.72 -12.52 1.59
N GLY A 31 1.98 -12.88 0.33
CA GLY A 31 2.04 -11.93 -0.80
C GLY A 31 0.73 -11.15 -0.95
N PRO A 32 -0.42 -11.82 -1.20
CA PRO A 32 -1.74 -11.20 -1.24
C PRO A 32 -2.08 -10.34 -0.02
N MET A 33 -1.82 -10.84 1.20
CA MET A 33 -2.04 -10.08 2.44
C MET A 33 -1.21 -8.80 2.46
N THR A 34 0.07 -8.89 2.09
CA THR A 34 1.00 -7.74 2.07
C THR A 34 0.56 -6.70 1.06
N LYS A 35 0.19 -7.12 -0.15
CA LYS A 35 -0.27 -6.21 -1.21
C LYS A 35 -1.56 -5.51 -0.80
N LEU A 36 -2.54 -6.26 -0.30
CA LEU A 36 -3.82 -5.71 0.13
C LEU A 36 -3.62 -4.66 1.23
N PHE A 37 -2.91 -5.02 2.31
CA PHE A 37 -2.66 -4.10 3.40
C PHE A 37 -1.92 -2.83 2.94
N SER A 38 -0.82 -2.99 2.19
CA SER A 38 0.06 -1.87 1.83
C SER A 38 -0.60 -0.89 0.85
N SER A 39 -1.38 -1.38 -0.11
CA SER A 39 -2.08 -0.51 -1.08
C SER A 39 -3.22 0.27 -0.44
N GLU A 40 -4.04 -0.39 0.40
CA GLU A 40 -5.14 0.27 1.14
C GLU A 40 -4.59 1.29 2.17
N ALA A 41 -3.47 0.97 2.83
CA ALA A 41 -2.79 1.89 3.73
C ALA A 41 -2.24 3.11 3.00
N LEU A 42 -1.68 2.93 1.80
CA LEU A 42 -1.17 4.04 0.99
C LEU A 42 -2.27 5.00 0.56
N VAL A 43 -3.45 4.50 0.15
CA VAL A 43 -4.61 5.36 -0.19
C VAL A 43 -5.01 6.21 1.02
N ARG A 44 -5.32 5.55 2.14
CA ARG A 44 -5.79 6.23 3.36
C ARG A 44 -4.78 7.27 3.86
N HIS A 45 -3.49 6.93 3.87
CA HIS A 45 -2.48 7.83 4.40
C HIS A 45 -2.05 8.91 3.40
N ALA A 46 -2.21 8.72 2.09
CA ALA A 46 -2.04 9.82 1.14
C ALA A 46 -3.10 10.91 1.37
N GLU A 47 -4.34 10.52 1.63
CA GLU A 47 -5.44 11.44 1.99
C GLU A 47 -5.14 12.15 3.33
N ASP A 48 -4.81 11.41 4.39
CA ASP A 48 -4.46 11.97 5.70
C ASP A 48 -3.33 13.02 5.61
N VAL A 49 -2.30 12.75 4.81
CA VAL A 49 -1.13 13.63 4.68
C VAL A 49 -1.43 14.87 3.87
N VAL A 50 -2.26 14.77 2.82
CA VAL A 50 -2.73 15.93 2.07
C VAL A 50 -3.59 16.83 2.95
N GLU A 51 -4.51 16.26 3.73
CA GLU A 51 -5.34 17.01 4.67
C GLU A 51 -4.48 17.75 5.71
N LEU A 52 -3.47 17.08 6.26
CA LEU A 52 -2.52 17.69 7.21
C LEU A 52 -1.74 18.87 6.61
N MET A 53 -1.40 18.80 5.32
CA MET A 53 -0.66 19.85 4.61
C MET A 53 -1.55 20.99 4.11
N GLY A 54 -2.88 20.81 4.09
CA GLY A 54 -3.79 21.77 3.53
C GLY A 54 -3.52 22.05 2.04
N PRO A 55 -3.69 23.29 1.55
CA PRO A 55 -3.54 23.62 0.13
C PRO A 55 -2.16 23.27 -0.45
N ASP A 56 -1.10 23.32 0.35
CA ASP A 56 0.25 22.96 -0.10
C ASP A 56 0.39 21.47 -0.44
N GLY A 57 -0.47 20.61 0.10
CA GLY A 57 -0.52 19.17 -0.19
C GLY A 57 -0.95 18.84 -1.62
N LEU A 58 -1.55 19.80 -2.33
CA LEU A 58 -2.03 19.65 -3.72
C LEU A 58 -1.07 20.24 -4.76
N ARG A 59 0.11 20.70 -4.34
CA ARG A 59 1.09 21.30 -5.24
C ARG A 59 1.95 20.21 -5.88
N SER A 60 1.83 20.08 -7.19
CA SER A 60 2.56 19.05 -7.95
C SER A 60 4.04 19.41 -8.12
N TYR A 61 4.83 18.44 -8.60
CA TYR A 61 6.25 18.61 -8.92
C TYR A 61 6.55 19.68 -9.99
N LEU A 62 5.54 20.18 -10.70
CA LEU A 62 5.66 21.26 -11.68
C LEU A 62 5.79 22.64 -11.01
N ASP A 63 5.43 22.75 -9.73
CA ASP A 63 5.63 23.96 -8.93
C ASP A 63 7.00 23.88 -8.22
N PRO A 64 7.97 24.76 -8.55
CA PRO A 64 9.30 24.74 -7.94
C PRO A 64 9.32 24.96 -6.43
N THR A 65 8.21 25.45 -5.88
CA THR A 65 8.05 25.74 -4.45
C THR A 65 7.16 24.71 -3.73
N ALA A 66 6.79 23.61 -4.40
CA ALA A 66 6.05 22.51 -3.80
C ALA A 66 6.86 21.82 -2.67
N PRO A 67 6.29 21.66 -1.46
CA PRO A 67 6.99 20.97 -0.38
C PRO A 67 7.36 19.53 -0.76
N GLY A 68 8.57 19.11 -0.39
CA GLY A 68 9.07 17.76 -0.71
C GLY A 68 9.08 17.44 -2.21
N GLY A 69 9.10 18.46 -3.09
CA GLY A 69 9.07 18.30 -4.55
C GLY A 69 7.74 17.76 -5.09
N GLY A 70 6.63 18.00 -4.40
CA GLY A 70 5.29 17.57 -4.84
C GLY A 70 5.02 16.07 -4.68
N ARG A 71 5.81 15.37 -3.85
CA ARG A 71 5.63 13.92 -3.61
C ARG A 71 4.28 13.58 -2.99
N VAL A 72 3.76 14.41 -2.09
CA VAL A 72 2.49 14.18 -1.40
C VAL A 72 1.34 14.18 -2.40
N GLU A 73 1.27 15.21 -3.23
CA GLU A 73 0.32 15.32 -4.34
C GLU A 73 0.43 14.13 -5.31
N HIS A 74 1.66 13.74 -5.66
CA HIS A 74 1.90 12.59 -6.51
C HIS A 74 1.34 11.29 -5.90
N TYR A 75 1.61 11.03 -4.61
CA TYR A 75 1.10 9.84 -3.93
C TYR A 75 -0.42 9.84 -3.78
N LEU A 76 -1.05 11.01 -3.62
CA LEU A 76 -2.51 11.11 -3.65
C LEU A 76 -3.08 10.62 -4.98
N ARG A 77 -2.52 11.06 -6.11
CA ARG A 77 -2.99 10.61 -7.44
C ARG A 77 -2.60 9.18 -7.77
N PHE A 78 -1.44 8.73 -7.29
CA PHE A 78 -0.90 7.40 -7.60
C PHE A 78 -1.59 6.29 -6.80
N SER A 79 -1.90 6.55 -5.53
CA SER A 79 -2.37 5.52 -4.59
C SER A 79 -3.62 4.74 -5.04
N PRO A 80 -4.65 5.33 -5.67
CA PRO A 80 -5.84 4.57 -6.06
C PRO A 80 -5.53 3.52 -7.13
N GLY A 81 -4.53 3.77 -7.99
CA GLY A 81 -4.09 2.79 -8.98
C GLY A 81 -3.54 1.52 -8.34
N THR A 82 -2.91 1.64 -7.16
CA THR A 82 -2.24 0.53 -6.47
C THR A 82 -3.22 -0.51 -5.91
N THR A 83 -4.47 -0.12 -5.62
CA THR A 83 -5.50 -1.08 -5.21
C THR A 83 -6.04 -1.86 -6.40
N THR A 84 -5.79 -1.42 -7.65
CA THR A 84 -6.30 -2.03 -8.88
C THR A 84 -5.28 -2.90 -9.60
N TYR A 85 -4.08 -2.35 -9.90
CA TYR A 85 -3.08 -3.11 -10.65
C TYR A 85 -2.46 -4.24 -9.81
N ALA A 86 -1.85 -5.21 -10.49
CA ALA A 86 -1.27 -6.42 -9.87
C ALA A 86 -2.30 -7.21 -9.02
N GLY A 87 -3.55 -7.25 -9.50
CA GLY A 87 -4.69 -7.87 -8.84
C GLY A 87 -5.41 -6.88 -7.92
N THR A 88 -6.70 -6.68 -8.16
CA THR A 88 -7.50 -5.72 -7.39
C THR A 88 -7.63 -6.13 -5.92
N SER A 89 -7.96 -5.20 -5.04
CA SER A 89 -8.21 -5.50 -3.62
C SER A 89 -9.25 -6.61 -3.41
N GLU A 90 -10.28 -6.69 -4.25
CA GLU A 90 -11.30 -7.75 -4.24
C GLU A 90 -10.70 -9.11 -4.58
N ILE A 91 -9.83 -9.16 -5.60
CA ILE A 91 -9.13 -10.39 -5.97
C ILE A 91 -8.19 -10.84 -4.85
N GLN A 92 -7.45 -9.92 -4.23
CA GLN A 92 -6.58 -10.27 -3.10
C GLN A 92 -7.40 -10.79 -1.90
N ARG A 93 -8.52 -10.14 -1.56
CA ARG A 93 -9.45 -10.63 -0.53
C ARG A 93 -9.98 -12.03 -0.86
N THR A 94 -10.31 -12.27 -2.12
CA THR A 94 -10.79 -13.59 -2.60
C THR A 94 -9.71 -14.66 -2.44
N ILE A 95 -8.47 -14.36 -2.81
CA ILE A 95 -7.34 -15.29 -2.64
C ILE A 95 -7.12 -15.61 -1.16
N ILE A 96 -7.11 -14.59 -0.30
CA ILE A 96 -6.94 -14.77 1.15
C ILE A 96 -8.08 -15.62 1.73
N ALA A 97 -9.33 -15.34 1.36
CA ALA A 97 -10.51 -16.09 1.77
C ALA A 97 -10.43 -17.57 1.35
N GLN A 98 -10.18 -17.83 0.07
CA GLN A 98 -10.25 -19.18 -0.49
C GLN A 98 -9.03 -20.03 -0.11
N ARG A 99 -7.83 -19.47 -0.29
CA ARG A 99 -6.59 -20.23 -0.10
C ARG A 99 -6.04 -20.13 1.32
N GLY A 100 -6.25 -18.99 1.98
CA GLY A 100 -5.78 -18.77 3.35
C GLY A 100 -6.76 -19.28 4.41
N LEU A 101 -8.06 -19.12 4.19
CA LEU A 101 -9.11 -19.49 5.15
C LEU A 101 -9.95 -20.72 4.73
N GLY A 102 -9.68 -21.30 3.55
CA GLY A 102 -10.38 -22.48 3.06
C GLY A 102 -11.85 -22.24 2.67
N LEU A 103 -12.24 -20.99 2.42
CA LEU A 103 -13.62 -20.68 2.04
C LEU A 103 -13.93 -21.20 0.62
N PRO A 104 -15.16 -21.68 0.36
CA PRO A 104 -15.57 -22.11 -0.97
C PRO A 104 -15.62 -20.91 -1.94
N ARG A 105 -15.66 -21.22 -3.24
CA ARG A 105 -15.83 -20.20 -4.29
C ARG A 105 -17.27 -19.72 -4.40
#